data_AF-A0A6G3MDP6-F1
#
_entry.id   AF-A0A6G3MDP6-F1
#
_cell.length_a   1.000
_cell.length_b   1.000
_cell.length_c   1.000
_cell.angle_alpha   90.00
_cell.angle_beta   90.00
_cell.angle_gamma   90.00
#
_symmetry.space_group_name_H-M   'P 1'
#
loop_
_entity.id
_entity.type
_entity.pdbx_description
1 polymer ?
#
loop_
_entity_poly.entity_id
_entity_poly.type
_entity_poly.pdbx_seq_one_letter_code
_entity_poly.pdbx_strand_id
1 'polypeptide(L)'
;MFESILFISSNVGSLFEYNRKLYLPWRKATSDFIDRKNASLIILTMQEFGGKNILAWDDADFFLKGLYEHFSSDYSTFVCFVDCDMKSENNFTALCTVFMARTSLNRLEFFDFDDNKYTGFEAGYHVHQLCQISGMALKIKFPIELFPNGKWSRKGYMINRLRFGGLYSIDVVNLHLIHDSNFFLLINSPTVFQEYRRRQLQHILETLDQLKSINTVLCGDFNFRTSLSQLLNSFDKEYTFESDQELSNNDTCVARDLSDRNV
;
A
#
# COMPACT_ATOMS: atom_id res chain seq x y z
N MET A 1 -25.47 -17.88 3.82
CA MET A 1 -24.43 -17.32 4.72
C MET A 1 -24.12 -15.93 4.18
N PHE A 2 -24.14 -14.89 5.01
CA PHE A 2 -23.84 -13.54 4.53
C PHE A 2 -22.38 -13.48 4.06
N GLU A 3 -22.16 -12.99 2.85
CA GLU A 3 -20.83 -12.74 2.33
C GLU A 3 -20.26 -11.52 3.05
N SER A 4 -19.18 -11.71 3.80
CA SER A 4 -18.44 -10.63 4.45
C SER A 4 -17.08 -10.47 3.78
N ILE A 5 -16.64 -9.21 3.68
CA ILE A 5 -15.39 -8.83 3.05
C ILE A 5 -14.52 -8.17 4.11
N LEU A 6 -13.26 -8.56 4.19
CA LEU A 6 -12.26 -7.91 5.02
C LEU A 6 -11.22 -7.22 4.16
N PHE A 7 -11.10 -5.91 4.30
CA PHE A 7 -10.04 -5.12 3.69
C PHE A 7 -8.90 -4.93 4.69
N ILE A 8 -7.67 -5.23 4.26
CA ILE A 8 -6.44 -4.99 5.01
C ILE A 8 -5.50 -4.22 4.08
N SER A 9 -4.98 -3.09 4.56
CA SER A 9 -3.92 -2.36 3.86
C SER A 9 -2.65 -2.40 4.70
N SER A 10 -1.51 -2.67 4.07
CA SER A 10 -0.22 -2.72 4.74
C SER A 10 0.89 -2.21 3.83
N ASN A 11 1.58 -1.15 4.25
CA ASN A 11 2.89 -0.85 3.67
C ASN A 11 3.88 -1.89 4.21
N VAL A 12 4.42 -2.73 3.32
CA VAL A 12 5.20 -3.93 3.67
C VAL A 12 6.70 -3.77 3.41
N GLY A 13 7.17 -2.55 3.10
CA GLY A 13 8.57 -2.30 2.71
C GLY A 13 9.59 -2.87 3.70
N SER A 14 9.31 -2.78 5.00
CA SER A 14 10.20 -3.29 6.05
C SER A 14 10.12 -4.80 6.29
N LEU A 15 9.12 -5.51 5.73
CA LEU A 15 9.06 -6.98 5.80
C LEU A 15 10.14 -7.64 4.94
N PHE A 16 10.66 -6.90 3.97
CA PHE A 16 11.67 -7.31 3.00
C PHE A 16 13.10 -6.87 3.39
N GLU A 17 13.27 -6.21 4.55
CA GLU A 17 14.59 -5.84 5.06
C GLU A 17 15.42 -7.07 5.46
N TYR A 18 16.74 -6.88 5.63
CA TYR A 18 17.68 -7.94 5.97
C TYR A 18 17.23 -8.75 7.20
N ASN A 19 17.33 -10.09 7.11
CA ASN A 19 16.83 -11.08 8.09
C ASN A 19 15.31 -11.14 8.29
N ARG A 20 14.49 -10.34 7.56
CA ARG A 20 13.02 -10.39 7.58
C ARG A 20 12.40 -10.48 8.98
N LYS A 21 12.98 -9.80 9.97
CA LYS A 21 12.62 -9.92 11.41
C LYS A 21 11.15 -9.62 11.70
N LEU A 22 10.55 -8.73 10.90
CA LEU A 22 9.15 -8.32 11.04
C LEU A 22 8.16 -9.26 10.35
N TYR A 23 8.61 -10.16 9.47
CA TYR A 23 7.74 -11.01 8.67
C TYR A 23 6.90 -11.95 9.54
N LEU A 24 7.53 -12.72 10.45
CA LEU A 24 6.80 -13.68 11.28
C LEU A 24 5.81 -13.00 12.25
N PRO A 25 6.19 -11.93 12.98
CA PRO A 25 5.24 -11.18 13.80
C PRO A 25 4.08 -10.59 12.99
N TRP A 26 4.36 -10.01 11.82
CA TRP A 26 3.33 -9.46 10.94
C TRP A 26 2.37 -10.53 10.44
N ARG A 27 2.89 -11.66 9.93
CA ARG A 27 2.06 -12.79 9.45
C ARG A 27 1.17 -13.32 10.56
N LYS A 28 1.71 -13.50 11.77
CA LYS A 28 0.94 -13.94 12.94
C LYS A 28 -0.18 -12.96 13.29
N ALA A 29 0.13 -11.67 13.41
CA ALA A 29 -0.87 -10.66 13.75
C ALA A 29 -1.98 -10.56 12.70
N THR A 30 -1.61 -10.62 11.41
CA THR A 30 -2.55 -10.63 10.29
C THR A 30 -3.42 -11.89 10.32
N SER A 31 -2.85 -13.07 10.55
CA SER A 31 -3.60 -14.33 10.69
C SER A 31 -4.59 -14.26 11.85
N ASP A 32 -4.12 -13.93 13.06
CA ASP A 32 -4.96 -13.82 14.25
C ASP A 32 -6.14 -12.85 14.03
N PHE A 33 -5.95 -11.81 13.21
CA PHE A 33 -7.02 -10.88 12.84
C PHE A 33 -7.98 -11.44 11.81
N ILE A 34 -7.48 -12.06 10.73
CA ILE A 34 -8.30 -12.73 9.70
C ILE A 34 -9.17 -13.81 10.34
N ASP A 35 -8.59 -14.65 11.19
CA ASP A 35 -9.27 -15.77 11.86
C ASP A 35 -10.42 -15.27 12.75
N ARG A 36 -10.18 -14.19 13.51
CA ARG A 36 -11.22 -13.55 14.35
C ARG A 36 -12.34 -12.91 13.53
N LYS A 37 -12.04 -12.36 12.36
CA LYS A 37 -13.04 -11.72 11.49
C LYS A 37 -13.82 -12.73 10.67
N ASN A 38 -13.22 -13.89 10.37
CA ASN A 38 -13.86 -15.04 9.74
C ASN A 38 -14.60 -14.65 8.44
N ALA A 39 -14.00 -13.78 7.64
CA ALA A 39 -14.63 -13.22 6.45
C ALA A 39 -14.54 -14.18 5.25
N SER A 40 -15.54 -14.12 4.35
CA SER A 40 -15.61 -14.96 3.15
C SER A 40 -14.60 -14.57 2.06
N LEU A 41 -14.27 -13.28 2.00
CA LEU A 41 -13.30 -12.69 1.08
C LEU A 41 -12.35 -11.77 1.85
N ILE A 42 -11.05 -12.01 1.73
CA ILE A 42 -10.01 -11.11 2.23
C ILE A 42 -9.36 -10.40 1.06
N ILE A 43 -9.17 -9.10 1.21
CA ILE A 43 -8.54 -8.22 0.23
C ILE A 43 -7.39 -7.53 0.94
N LEU A 44 -6.16 -7.95 0.62
CA LEU A 44 -4.94 -7.43 1.20
C LEU A 44 -4.23 -6.56 0.16
N THR A 45 -4.21 -5.24 0.40
CA THR A 45 -3.44 -4.29 -0.40
C THR A 45 -2.09 -4.03 0.25
N MET A 46 -1.04 -4.14 -0.56
CA MET A 46 0.34 -3.99 -0.13
C MET A 46 1.05 -2.90 -0.94
N GLN A 47 1.75 -2.03 -0.23
CA GLN A 47 2.62 -0.98 -0.79
C GLN A 47 4.07 -1.26 -0.42
N GLU A 48 5.02 -0.77 -1.22
CA GLU A 48 6.45 -1.11 -1.09
C GLU A 48 6.70 -2.62 -1.14
N PHE A 49 5.89 -3.33 -1.91
CA PHE A 49 6.05 -4.76 -2.13
C PHE A 49 7.38 -5.04 -2.85
N GLY A 50 8.15 -6.00 -2.33
CA GLY A 50 9.53 -6.23 -2.77
C GLY A 50 10.58 -5.35 -2.09
N GLY A 51 10.18 -4.52 -1.11
CA GLY A 51 11.10 -3.81 -0.22
C GLY A 51 11.61 -2.47 -0.76
N LYS A 52 12.39 -1.76 0.06
CA LYS A 52 13.03 -0.49 -0.34
C LYS A 52 14.14 -0.69 -1.37
N ASN A 53 14.91 -1.76 -1.18
CA ASN A 53 15.83 -2.27 -2.19
C ASN A 53 15.06 -3.30 -2.99
N ILE A 54 14.85 -3.01 -4.26
CA ILE A 54 14.06 -3.82 -5.19
C ILE A 54 14.56 -5.27 -5.17
N LEU A 55 13.81 -6.17 -4.52
CA LEU A 55 14.13 -7.60 -4.44
C LEU A 55 13.80 -8.34 -5.73
N ALA A 56 14.56 -9.38 -6.05
CA ALA A 56 14.25 -10.26 -7.18
C ALA A 56 12.84 -10.85 -7.07
N TRP A 57 12.25 -11.16 -8.22
CA TRP A 57 10.91 -11.78 -8.30
C TRP A 57 10.80 -13.03 -7.42
N ASP A 58 11.82 -13.88 -7.39
CA ASP A 58 11.81 -15.13 -6.60
C ASP A 58 11.60 -14.87 -5.10
N ASP A 59 12.15 -13.80 -4.55
CA ASP A 59 11.97 -13.41 -3.14
C ASP A 59 10.54 -12.93 -2.85
N ALA A 60 9.92 -12.28 -3.84
CA ALA A 60 8.55 -11.80 -3.79
C ALA A 60 7.54 -12.95 -3.96
N ASP A 61 7.78 -13.87 -4.88
CA ASP A 61 6.96 -15.07 -5.07
C ASP A 61 7.07 -16.00 -3.86
N PHE A 62 8.26 -16.17 -3.27
CA PHE A 62 8.43 -16.92 -2.03
C PHE A 62 7.58 -16.34 -0.89
N PHE A 63 7.49 -15.00 -0.79
CA PHE A 63 6.62 -14.34 0.19
C PHE A 63 5.15 -14.65 -0.06
N LEU A 64 4.67 -14.54 -1.30
CA LEU A 64 3.27 -14.80 -1.65
C LEU A 64 2.89 -16.26 -1.48
N LYS A 65 3.77 -17.18 -1.90
CA LYS A 65 3.60 -18.61 -1.68
C LYS A 65 3.53 -18.95 -0.20
N GLY A 66 4.36 -18.34 0.63
CA GLY A 66 4.29 -18.51 2.09
C GLY A 66 2.99 -17.98 2.72
N LEU A 67 2.35 -16.97 2.12
CA LEU A 67 0.99 -16.55 2.50
C LEU A 67 -0.07 -17.55 2.04
N TYR A 68 0.00 -18.00 0.80
CA TYR A 68 -0.91 -19.00 0.27
C TYR A 68 -0.86 -20.30 1.09
N GLU A 69 0.32 -20.84 1.34
CA GLU A 69 0.50 -22.06 2.16
C GLU A 69 -0.09 -21.90 3.57
N HIS A 70 0.02 -20.70 4.15
CA HIS A 70 -0.53 -20.41 5.47
C HIS A 70 -2.07 -20.34 5.49
N PHE A 71 -2.69 -19.74 4.46
CA PHE A 71 -4.14 -19.48 4.44
C PHE A 71 -4.97 -20.46 3.59
N SER A 72 -4.34 -21.30 2.78
CA SER A 72 -5.01 -22.14 1.76
C SER A 72 -6.00 -23.16 2.30
N SER A 73 -5.88 -23.57 3.57
CA SER A 73 -6.81 -24.50 4.21
C SER A 73 -8.21 -23.92 4.35
N ASP A 74 -8.32 -22.63 4.65
CA ASP A 74 -9.60 -21.91 4.78
C ASP A 74 -9.96 -21.11 3.52
N TYR A 75 -8.95 -20.60 2.82
CA TYR A 75 -9.08 -19.74 1.65
C TYR A 75 -8.53 -20.45 0.40
N SER A 76 -9.37 -21.31 -0.19
CA SER A 76 -8.99 -22.18 -1.31
C SER A 76 -8.58 -21.44 -2.59
N THR A 77 -9.04 -20.21 -2.80
CA THR A 77 -8.72 -19.42 -3.99
C THR A 77 -7.87 -18.21 -3.61
N PHE A 78 -6.68 -18.10 -4.19
CA PHE A 78 -5.69 -17.07 -3.91
C PHE A 78 -5.25 -16.41 -5.22
N VAL A 79 -5.62 -15.15 -5.43
CA VAL A 79 -5.31 -14.40 -6.66
C VAL A 79 -4.48 -13.18 -6.31
N CYS A 80 -3.33 -13.02 -6.95
CA CYS A 80 -2.41 -11.91 -6.74
C CYS A 80 -2.24 -11.09 -8.00
N PHE A 81 -2.21 -9.78 -7.84
CA PHE A 81 -1.80 -8.83 -8.86
C PHE A 81 -0.57 -8.10 -8.34
N VAL A 82 0.55 -8.25 -9.02
CA VAL A 82 1.85 -7.81 -8.52
C VAL A 82 2.54 -6.96 -9.57
N ASP A 83 2.93 -5.75 -9.22
CA ASP A 83 3.80 -4.96 -10.09
C ASP A 83 5.21 -5.53 -10.11
N CYS A 84 5.61 -6.06 -11.26
CA CYS A 84 6.92 -6.65 -11.51
C CYS A 84 7.76 -5.82 -12.49
N ASP A 85 7.34 -4.60 -12.84
CA ASP A 85 8.06 -3.72 -13.79
C ASP A 85 9.26 -3.02 -13.16
N MET A 86 10.07 -3.77 -12.41
CA MET A 86 11.16 -3.28 -11.57
C MET A 86 12.22 -2.47 -12.33
N LYS A 87 12.29 -2.63 -13.65
CA LYS A 87 13.24 -1.93 -14.53
C LYS A 87 12.70 -0.62 -15.08
N SER A 88 11.39 -0.38 -15.01
CA SER A 88 10.78 0.84 -15.55
C SER A 88 10.68 1.93 -14.49
N GLU A 89 11.55 2.93 -14.58
CA GLU A 89 11.44 4.12 -13.74
C GLU A 89 10.11 4.86 -13.93
N ASN A 90 9.46 4.75 -15.09
CA ASN A 90 8.26 5.52 -15.43
C ASN A 90 6.95 4.78 -15.13
N ASN A 91 6.98 3.47 -14.83
CA ASN A 91 5.77 2.68 -14.58
C ASN A 91 5.77 1.93 -13.25
N PHE A 92 6.94 1.73 -12.62
CA PHE A 92 7.03 0.96 -11.39
C PHE A 92 6.45 1.70 -10.17
N THR A 93 5.61 0.98 -9.42
CA THR A 93 4.83 1.41 -8.25
C THR A 93 5.05 0.52 -7.03
N ALA A 94 5.61 -0.69 -7.19
CA ALA A 94 5.81 -1.65 -6.10
C ALA A 94 4.51 -1.95 -5.32
N LEU A 95 3.39 -2.06 -6.05
CA LEU A 95 2.09 -2.40 -5.49
C LEU A 95 1.80 -3.89 -5.68
N CYS A 96 1.15 -4.49 -4.69
CA CYS A 96 0.58 -5.83 -4.80
C CYS A 96 -0.80 -5.86 -4.15
N THR A 97 -1.76 -6.50 -4.80
CA THR A 97 -3.07 -6.78 -4.22
C THR A 97 -3.31 -8.28 -4.21
N VAL A 98 -3.68 -8.82 -3.05
CA VAL A 98 -3.96 -10.24 -2.84
C VAL A 98 -5.43 -10.42 -2.47
N PHE A 99 -6.08 -11.35 -3.15
CA PHE A 99 -7.47 -11.74 -2.93
C PHE A 99 -7.49 -13.19 -2.44
N MET A 100 -8.08 -13.41 -1.27
CA MET A 100 -8.22 -14.74 -0.67
C MET A 100 -9.70 -15.05 -0.47
N ALA A 101 -10.22 -16.04 -1.15
CA ALA A 101 -11.63 -16.43 -1.08
C ALA A 101 -11.79 -17.84 -0.54
N ARG A 102 -12.78 -18.01 0.34
CA ARG A 102 -13.20 -19.32 0.82
C ARG A 102 -13.95 -20.09 -0.26
N THR A 103 -13.95 -21.42 -0.15
CA THR A 103 -14.72 -22.30 -1.04
C THR A 103 -16.23 -21.99 -1.00
N SER A 104 -16.74 -21.49 0.12
CA SER A 104 -18.15 -21.09 0.25
C SER A 104 -18.53 -19.84 -0.56
N LEU A 105 -17.56 -19.06 -1.05
CA LEU A 105 -17.81 -17.93 -1.93
C LEU A 105 -18.05 -18.47 -3.35
N ASN A 106 -19.31 -18.55 -3.75
CA ASN A 106 -19.74 -19.24 -4.97
C ASN A 106 -19.08 -18.75 -6.27
N ARG A 107 -18.52 -17.52 -6.29
CA ARG A 107 -17.90 -16.95 -7.48
C ARG A 107 -17.06 -15.72 -7.10
N LEU A 108 -15.77 -15.72 -7.45
CA LEU A 108 -14.90 -14.54 -7.44
C LEU A 108 -14.39 -14.33 -8.87
N GLU A 109 -14.73 -13.20 -9.46
CA GLU A 109 -14.37 -12.84 -10.83
C GLU A 109 -13.72 -11.47 -10.88
N PHE A 110 -12.83 -11.31 -11.85
CA PHE A 110 -12.09 -10.09 -12.10
C PHE A 110 -12.47 -9.58 -13.49
N PHE A 111 -12.78 -8.29 -13.57
CA PHE A 111 -13.03 -7.64 -14.84
C PHE A 111 -11.71 -7.41 -15.56
N ASP A 112 -11.66 -7.85 -16.80
CA ASP A 112 -10.64 -7.51 -17.75
C ASP A 112 -11.06 -6.23 -18.49
N PHE A 113 -10.34 -5.12 -18.27
CA PHE A 113 -10.54 -3.81 -18.86
C PHE A 113 -10.19 -3.76 -20.35
N ASP A 114 -9.33 -4.65 -20.85
CA ASP A 114 -8.99 -4.72 -22.27
C ASP A 114 -10.10 -5.47 -23.02
N ASP A 115 -10.49 -6.63 -22.48
CA ASP A 115 -11.49 -7.52 -23.09
C ASP A 115 -12.94 -7.21 -22.70
N ASN A 116 -13.16 -6.26 -21.77
CA ASN A 116 -14.46 -5.89 -21.20
C ASN A 116 -15.30 -7.08 -20.69
N LYS A 117 -14.66 -8.05 -20.05
CA LYS A 117 -15.32 -9.29 -19.58
C LYS A 117 -14.88 -9.69 -18.17
N TYR A 118 -15.74 -10.41 -17.46
CA TYR A 118 -15.39 -11.01 -16.18
C TYR A 118 -14.80 -12.40 -16.37
N THR A 119 -13.66 -12.65 -15.72
CA THR A 119 -12.98 -13.96 -15.69
C THR A 119 -12.91 -14.45 -14.25
N GLY A 120 -13.39 -15.67 -14.02
CA GLY A 120 -13.31 -16.35 -12.72
C GLY A 120 -12.06 -17.22 -12.61
N PHE A 121 -11.67 -17.52 -11.38
CA PHE A 121 -10.56 -18.42 -11.08
C PHE A 121 -11.04 -19.61 -10.25
N GLU A 122 -10.50 -20.79 -10.55
CA GLU A 122 -10.67 -21.99 -9.73
C GLU A 122 -9.87 -21.89 -8.43
N ALA A 123 -10.11 -22.82 -7.50
CA ALA A 123 -9.28 -22.97 -6.31
C ALA A 123 -7.81 -23.18 -6.70
N GLY A 124 -6.90 -22.51 -6.00
CA GLY A 124 -5.48 -22.56 -6.29
C GLY A 124 -4.76 -21.23 -6.06
N TYR A 125 -3.49 -21.22 -6.45
CA TYR A 125 -2.57 -20.09 -6.37
C TYR A 125 -2.38 -19.47 -7.75
N HIS A 126 -2.91 -18.27 -7.94
CA HIS A 126 -2.90 -17.54 -9.21
C HIS A 126 -2.14 -16.22 -9.04
N VAL A 127 -1.07 -16.02 -9.81
CA VAL A 127 -0.24 -14.82 -9.72
C VAL A 127 -0.15 -14.14 -11.07
N HIS A 128 -0.62 -12.90 -11.12
CA HIS A 128 -0.57 -12.03 -12.28
C HIS A 128 0.56 -11.01 -12.09
N GLN A 129 1.65 -11.26 -12.81
CA GLN A 129 2.79 -10.37 -12.91
C GLN A 129 2.48 -9.22 -13.89
N LEU A 130 2.41 -8.00 -13.37
CA LEU A 130 2.03 -6.79 -14.10
C LEU A 130 3.27 -6.00 -14.53
N CYS A 131 3.73 -6.23 -15.75
CA CYS A 131 4.77 -5.38 -16.35
C CYS A 131 4.20 -4.02 -16.79
N GLN A 132 3.03 -3.99 -17.43
CA GLN A 132 2.37 -2.75 -17.85
C GLN A 132 0.92 -2.75 -17.35
N ILE A 133 0.08 -1.83 -17.85
CA ILE A 133 -1.36 -1.91 -17.66
C ILE A 133 -1.79 -3.29 -18.19
N SER A 134 -2.39 -4.11 -17.32
CA SER A 134 -2.95 -5.39 -17.71
C SER A 134 -4.46 -5.23 -17.78
N GLY A 135 -5.09 -5.88 -18.75
CA GLY A 135 -6.54 -5.98 -18.80
C GLY A 135 -7.15 -6.36 -17.45
N MET A 136 -6.59 -7.32 -16.70
CA MET A 136 -7.19 -7.74 -15.43
C MET A 136 -6.89 -6.83 -14.22
N ALA A 137 -6.02 -5.84 -14.38
CA ALA A 137 -5.68 -4.85 -13.35
C ALA A 137 -5.07 -3.57 -13.95
N LEU A 138 -5.71 -2.43 -13.69
CA LEU A 138 -5.16 -1.14 -14.11
C LEU A 138 -4.13 -0.67 -13.10
N LYS A 139 -2.84 -0.77 -13.46
CA LYS A 139 -1.72 -0.23 -12.68
C LYS A 139 -1.29 1.11 -13.27
N ILE A 140 -1.39 2.18 -12.49
CA ILE A 140 -1.08 3.54 -12.93
C ILE A 140 -0.08 4.16 -11.96
N LYS A 141 1.07 4.56 -12.50
CA LYS A 141 1.98 5.46 -11.81
C LYS A 141 1.50 6.89 -12.00
N PHE A 142 1.61 7.73 -10.97
CA PHE A 142 1.23 9.13 -11.13
C PHE A 142 2.07 9.81 -12.21
N PRO A 143 1.53 10.79 -12.94
CA PRO A 143 2.31 11.67 -13.81
C PRO A 143 3.37 12.47 -13.05
N ILE A 144 4.48 12.84 -13.70
CA ILE A 144 5.64 13.46 -13.04
C ILE A 144 5.31 14.80 -12.37
N GLU A 145 4.37 15.55 -12.94
CA GLU A 145 3.85 16.83 -12.43
C GLU A 145 3.06 16.71 -11.13
N LEU A 146 2.73 15.47 -10.72
CA LEU A 146 2.13 15.15 -9.42
C LEU A 146 3.18 14.74 -8.38
N PHE A 147 4.48 14.85 -8.69
CA PHE A 147 5.56 14.65 -7.72
C PHE A 147 6.21 15.97 -7.33
N PRO A 148 6.56 16.14 -6.04
CA PRO A 148 7.35 17.28 -5.61
C PRO A 148 8.70 17.28 -6.32
N ASN A 149 9.12 18.44 -6.83
CA ASN A 149 10.40 18.68 -7.51
C ASN A 149 10.64 17.83 -8.78
N GLY A 150 9.59 17.23 -9.38
CA GLY A 150 9.73 16.44 -10.59
C GLY A 150 10.63 15.20 -10.44
N LYS A 151 10.72 14.63 -9.24
CA LYS A 151 11.50 13.42 -8.97
C LYS A 151 10.62 12.17 -9.01
N TRP A 152 10.95 11.23 -9.89
CA TRP A 152 10.29 9.93 -9.93
C TRP A 152 10.39 9.19 -8.60
N SER A 153 9.30 8.54 -8.20
CA SER A 153 9.28 7.57 -7.10
C SER A 153 8.21 6.52 -7.36
N ARG A 154 8.09 5.51 -6.50
CA ARG A 154 7.18 4.35 -6.71
C ARG A 154 5.73 4.63 -6.29
N LYS A 155 5.24 5.86 -6.47
CA LYS A 155 3.89 6.27 -6.03
C LYS A 155 2.91 6.15 -7.19
N GLY A 156 1.73 5.63 -6.90
CA GLY A 156 0.72 5.30 -7.90
C GLY A 156 -0.43 4.54 -7.25
N TYR A 157 -1.21 3.86 -8.08
CA TYR A 157 -2.35 3.06 -7.65
C TYR A 157 -2.59 1.88 -8.59
N MET A 158 -3.28 0.86 -8.07
CA MET A 158 -3.75 -0.30 -8.81
C MET A 158 -5.25 -0.46 -8.60
N ILE A 159 -6.00 -0.68 -9.69
CA ILE A 159 -7.44 -0.92 -9.66
C ILE A 159 -7.73 -2.35 -10.08
N ASN A 160 -8.46 -3.07 -9.24
CA ASN A 160 -9.05 -4.37 -9.56
C ASN A 160 -10.57 -4.25 -9.44
N ARG A 161 -11.29 -4.47 -10.54
CA ARG A 161 -12.74 -4.54 -10.54
C ARG A 161 -13.18 -5.99 -10.36
N LEU A 162 -13.93 -6.24 -9.30
CA LEU A 162 -14.33 -7.58 -8.88
C LEU A 162 -15.84 -7.74 -9.03
N ARG A 163 -16.26 -8.97 -9.32
CA ARG A 163 -17.62 -9.43 -9.09
C ARG A 163 -17.61 -10.66 -8.19
N PHE A 164 -18.47 -10.66 -7.18
CA PHE A 164 -18.63 -11.80 -6.28
C PHE A 164 -20.09 -11.97 -5.85
N GLY A 165 -20.43 -13.16 -5.36
CA GLY A 165 -21.80 -13.49 -4.95
C GLY A 165 -22.85 -13.41 -6.07
N GLY A 166 -22.40 -13.37 -7.34
CA GLY A 166 -23.25 -13.29 -8.53
C GLY A 166 -23.89 -11.93 -8.80
N LEU A 167 -23.85 -10.97 -7.86
CA LEU A 167 -24.58 -9.71 -7.95
C LEU A 167 -23.76 -8.47 -7.56
N TYR A 168 -22.72 -8.64 -6.73
CA TYR A 168 -21.97 -7.49 -6.21
C TYR A 168 -20.76 -7.22 -7.08
N SER A 169 -20.61 -5.95 -7.49
CA SER A 169 -19.43 -5.46 -8.20
C SER A 169 -18.76 -4.38 -7.36
N ILE A 170 -17.44 -4.44 -7.21
CA ILE A 170 -16.66 -3.43 -6.48
C ILE A 170 -15.31 -3.18 -7.14
N ASP A 171 -14.89 -1.93 -7.15
CA ASP A 171 -13.55 -1.51 -7.53
C ASP A 171 -12.70 -1.37 -6.28
N VAL A 172 -11.62 -2.13 -6.22
CA VAL A 172 -10.61 -2.04 -5.17
C VAL A 172 -9.45 -1.23 -5.69
N VAL A 173 -9.18 -0.12 -5.02
CA VAL A 173 -8.02 0.71 -5.34
C VAL A 173 -6.98 0.53 -4.25
N ASN A 174 -5.83 -0.04 -4.62
CA ASN A 174 -4.61 -0.05 -3.81
C ASN A 174 -3.80 1.20 -4.16
N LEU A 175 -3.77 2.19 -3.28
CA LEU A 175 -3.07 3.45 -3.52
C LEU A 175 -1.82 3.61 -2.65
N HIS A 176 -0.87 4.37 -3.18
CA HIS A 176 0.33 4.77 -2.46
C HIS A 176 0.66 6.22 -2.82
N LEU A 177 0.21 7.16 -1.99
CA LEU A 177 0.44 8.58 -2.23
C LEU A 177 1.84 9.00 -1.81
N ILE A 178 2.27 10.17 -2.26
CA ILE A 178 3.55 10.75 -1.88
C ILE A 178 3.68 10.98 -0.37
N HIS A 179 4.89 10.72 0.12
CA HIS A 179 5.28 10.94 1.50
C HIS A 179 6.08 12.24 1.61
N ASP A 180 6.11 12.82 2.81
CA ASP A 180 6.88 14.02 3.13
C ASP A 180 8.38 13.71 3.17
N SER A 181 9.21 14.64 2.69
CA SER A 181 10.67 14.45 2.63
C SER A 181 11.40 14.74 3.95
N ASN A 182 10.78 15.43 4.91
CA ASN A 182 11.44 15.83 6.16
C ASN A 182 10.42 15.98 7.32
N PHE A 183 10.72 15.39 8.48
CA PHE A 183 9.95 15.53 9.71
C PHE A 183 9.85 16.99 10.19
N PHE A 184 10.88 17.81 9.99
CA PHE A 184 10.85 19.23 10.36
C PHE A 184 9.78 20.03 9.58
N LEU A 185 9.39 19.54 8.39
CA LEU A 185 8.27 20.13 7.65
C LEU A 185 6.90 19.83 8.31
N LEU A 186 6.80 18.85 9.23
CA LEU A 186 5.58 18.60 10.00
C LEU A 186 5.33 19.67 11.07
N ILE A 187 6.41 20.30 11.58
CA ILE A 187 6.34 21.36 12.58
C ILE A 187 5.71 22.61 11.97
N ASN A 188 6.23 23.03 10.82
CA ASN A 188 5.77 24.23 10.13
C ASN A 188 4.69 23.97 9.08
N SER A 189 4.19 22.73 8.98
CA SER A 189 3.46 22.19 7.83
C SER A 189 2.63 23.23 7.08
N PRO A 190 3.04 23.61 5.87
CA PRO A 190 2.13 24.29 4.97
C PRO A 190 2.06 23.52 3.65
N THR A 191 0.83 23.05 3.37
CA THR A 191 0.22 22.94 2.03
C THR A 191 0.87 22.07 0.97
N VAL A 192 2.18 22.10 0.72
CA VAL A 192 2.77 21.56 -0.53
C VAL A 192 2.56 20.05 -0.68
N PHE A 193 3.05 19.23 0.26
CA PHE A 193 2.88 17.76 0.17
C PHE A 193 1.41 17.34 0.33
N GLN A 194 0.63 18.09 1.12
CA GLN A 194 -0.81 17.84 1.23
C GLN A 194 -1.52 18.12 -0.10
N GLU A 195 -1.13 19.18 -0.80
CA GLU A 195 -1.66 19.56 -2.10
C GLU A 195 -1.28 18.55 -3.18
N TYR A 196 -0.05 18.03 -3.16
CA TYR A 196 0.32 16.92 -4.03
C TYR A 196 -0.50 15.65 -3.73
N ARG A 197 -0.69 15.28 -2.46
CA ARG A 197 -1.58 14.16 -2.09
C ARG A 197 -3.02 14.40 -2.54
N ARG A 198 -3.53 15.63 -2.39
CA ARG A 198 -4.87 16.03 -2.85
C ARG A 198 -5.01 15.87 -4.36
N ARG A 199 -4.05 16.38 -5.14
CA ARG A 199 -4.01 16.25 -6.61
C ARG A 199 -3.87 14.79 -7.06
N GLN A 200 -3.07 13.99 -6.37
CA GLN A 200 -2.94 12.56 -6.63
C GLN A 200 -4.24 11.80 -6.35
N LEU A 201 -4.92 12.12 -5.24
CA LEU A 201 -6.23 11.56 -4.94
C LEU A 201 -7.27 12.00 -5.96
N GLN A 202 -7.27 13.27 -6.37
CA GLN A 202 -8.15 13.79 -7.41
C GLN A 202 -7.94 13.03 -8.74
N HIS A 203 -6.69 12.77 -9.13
CA HIS A 203 -6.38 11.98 -10.32
C HIS A 203 -6.94 10.54 -10.27
N ILE A 204 -6.90 9.90 -9.09
CA ILE A 204 -7.55 8.59 -8.88
C ILE A 204 -9.07 8.71 -9.09
N LEU A 205 -9.70 9.73 -8.50
CA LEU A 205 -11.15 9.93 -8.61
C LEU A 205 -11.59 10.22 -10.05
N GLU A 206 -10.84 11.03 -10.79
CA GLU A 206 -11.07 11.31 -12.22
C GLU A 206 -10.96 10.02 -13.06
N THR A 207 -9.97 9.16 -12.75
CA THR A 207 -9.84 7.85 -13.40
C THR A 207 -11.05 6.95 -13.11
N LEU A 208 -11.51 6.90 -11.86
CA LEU A 208 -12.66 6.11 -11.47
C LEU A 208 -13.95 6.56 -12.15
N ASP A 209 -14.12 7.88 -12.32
CA ASP A 209 -15.24 8.48 -13.05
C ASP A 209 -15.22 8.07 -14.54
N GLN A 210 -14.04 8.13 -15.18
CA GLN A 210 -13.84 7.66 -16.56
C GLN A 210 -14.18 6.16 -16.71
N LEU A 211 -13.84 5.35 -15.71
CA LEU A 211 -14.16 3.91 -15.65
C LEU A 211 -15.61 3.62 -15.25
N LYS A 212 -16.42 4.67 -14.98
CA LYS A 212 -17.81 4.58 -14.50
C LYS A 212 -17.94 3.67 -13.28
N SER A 213 -17.00 3.83 -12.35
CA SER A 213 -16.91 3.04 -11.12
C SER A 213 -18.09 3.34 -10.22
N ILE A 214 -18.85 2.31 -9.82
CA ILE A 214 -20.09 2.49 -9.03
C ILE A 214 -19.80 2.32 -7.54
N ASN A 215 -19.30 1.14 -7.15
CA ASN A 215 -18.91 0.86 -5.77
C ASN A 215 -17.39 0.80 -5.73
N THR A 216 -16.76 1.69 -4.98
CA THR A 216 -15.30 1.75 -4.89
C THR A 216 -14.85 1.74 -3.44
N VAL A 217 -13.78 1.02 -3.17
CA VAL A 217 -13.03 1.10 -1.91
C VAL A 217 -11.63 1.62 -2.23
N LEU A 218 -11.34 2.81 -1.68
CA LEU A 218 -9.99 3.35 -1.65
C LEU A 218 -9.28 2.82 -0.41
N CYS A 219 -8.19 2.09 -0.61
CA CYS A 219 -7.38 1.57 0.49
C CYS A 219 -5.90 1.61 0.11
N GLY A 220 -5.04 1.78 1.10
CA GLY A 220 -3.62 1.90 0.81
C GLY A 220 -2.89 2.78 1.80
N ASP A 221 -1.72 3.22 1.39
CA ASP A 221 -0.92 4.20 2.11
C ASP A 221 -1.21 5.61 1.55
N PHE A 222 -2.18 6.27 2.17
CA PHE A 222 -2.54 7.65 1.86
C PHE A 222 -1.43 8.65 2.21
N ASN A 223 -0.47 8.27 3.07
CA ASN A 223 0.58 9.15 3.56
C ASN A 223 0.10 10.50 4.15
N PHE A 224 -1.16 10.62 4.56
CA PHE A 224 -1.62 11.79 5.32
C PHE A 224 -0.93 11.81 6.69
N ARG A 225 -0.50 13.00 7.10
CA ARG A 225 0.19 13.24 8.36
C ARG A 225 -0.61 14.20 9.22
N THR A 226 -0.63 13.95 10.52
CA THR A 226 -1.19 14.90 11.48
C THR A 226 -0.31 16.16 11.50
N SER A 227 -0.91 17.33 11.35
CA SER A 227 -0.21 18.60 11.51
C SER A 227 0.09 18.82 12.99
N LEU A 228 1.39 18.86 13.35
CA LEU A 228 1.80 19.06 14.74
C LEU A 228 1.42 20.45 15.24
N SER A 229 1.53 21.47 14.39
CA SER A 229 1.09 22.83 14.72
C SER A 229 -0.41 22.93 14.97
N GLN A 230 -1.24 22.30 14.14
CA GLN A 230 -2.70 22.27 14.37
C GLN A 230 -3.07 21.48 15.62
N LEU A 231 -2.37 20.37 15.87
CA LEU A 231 -2.55 19.58 17.09
C LEU A 231 -2.20 20.41 18.32
N LEU A 232 -1.03 21.06 18.34
CA LEU A 232 -0.62 21.91 19.45
C LEU A 232 -1.57 23.09 19.65
N ASN A 233 -2.04 23.74 18.56
CA ASN A 233 -3.02 24.83 18.62
C ASN A 233 -4.35 24.38 19.25
N SER A 234 -4.69 23.10 19.13
CA SER A 234 -5.89 22.54 19.73
C SER A 234 -5.76 22.31 21.24
N PHE A 235 -4.52 22.16 21.74
CA PHE A 235 -4.23 21.98 23.17
C PHE A 235 -3.89 23.30 23.89
N ASP A 236 -3.13 24.17 23.24
CA ASP A 236 -2.71 25.47 23.75
C ASP A 236 -2.63 26.47 22.58
N LYS A 237 -3.28 27.62 22.70
CA LYS A 237 -3.25 28.65 21.63
C LYS A 237 -2.02 29.55 21.70
N GLU A 238 -1.25 29.47 22.79
CA GLU A 238 -0.10 30.34 23.06
C GLU A 238 1.24 29.59 22.97
N TYR A 239 1.29 28.41 22.33
CA TYR A 239 2.56 27.72 22.14
C TYR A 239 3.49 28.51 21.20
N THR A 240 4.78 28.41 21.46
CA THR A 240 5.85 28.94 20.61
C THR A 240 6.74 27.78 20.15
N PHE A 241 7.12 27.78 18.87
CA PHE A 241 8.13 26.86 18.35
C PHE A 241 9.50 27.55 18.38
N GLU A 242 10.42 27.01 19.17
CA GLU A 242 11.83 27.36 19.08
C GLU A 242 12.55 26.26 18.31
N SER A 243 13.32 26.65 17.29
CA SER A 243 14.19 25.73 16.54
C SER A 243 15.64 26.07 16.82
N ASP A 244 16.34 25.23 17.56
CA ASP A 244 17.79 25.34 17.70
C ASP A 244 18.45 24.90 16.39
N GLN A 245 18.84 25.87 15.56
CA GLN A 245 19.76 25.64 14.46
C GLN A 245 21.21 25.68 14.98
N GLU A 246 21.60 24.69 15.76
CA GLU A 246 23.02 24.37 15.93
C GLU A 246 23.22 22.88 15.68
N LEU A 247 23.59 22.54 14.44
CA LEU A 247 24.46 21.43 14.05
C LEU A 247 24.72 21.51 12.54
N SER A 248 25.30 22.63 12.10
CA SER A 248 26.05 22.67 10.85
C SER A 248 27.31 23.50 11.07
N ASN A 249 28.34 22.84 11.56
CA ASN A 249 29.75 23.02 11.20
C ASN A 249 30.63 22.33 12.24
N ASN A 250 30.86 21.04 12.07
CA ASN A 250 32.19 20.42 12.06
C ASN A 250 32.10 18.90 12.24
N ASP A 251 32.89 18.21 11.43
CA ASP A 251 33.09 16.77 11.42
C ASP A 251 33.45 16.18 12.80
N THR A 252 33.18 14.87 12.91
CA THR A 252 33.49 13.93 14.02
C THR A 252 32.54 13.91 15.22
N CYS A 253 31.51 13.06 15.11
CA CYS A 253 30.72 12.61 16.25
C CYS A 253 31.54 11.57 17.04
N VAL A 254 32.34 12.02 18.01
CA VAL A 254 32.84 11.16 19.08
C VAL A 254 31.79 11.18 20.18
N ALA A 255 31.11 10.06 20.39
CA ALA A 255 30.22 9.87 21.53
C ALA A 255 31.04 10.02 22.83
N ARG A 256 30.78 11.08 23.60
CA ARG A 256 31.22 11.17 24.99
C ARG A 256 30.07 10.77 25.88
N ASP A 257 30.28 9.66 26.57
CA ASP A 257 29.45 9.11 27.61
C ASP A 257 29.34 10.10 28.78
N LEU A 258 28.12 10.48 29.16
CA LEU A 258 27.83 11.32 30.31
C LEU A 258 27.73 10.42 31.55
N SER A 259 28.86 9.83 31.92
CA SER A 259 29.02 9.02 33.12
C SER A 259 30.19 9.53 33.98
N ASP A 260 30.28 10.85 34.17
CA ASP A 260 31.12 11.44 35.23
C ASP A 260 30.49 12.72 35.79
N ARG A 261 29.57 12.52 36.76
CA ARG A 261 29.37 13.50 37.84
C ARG A 261 29.87 12.85 39.12
N ASN A 262 31.05 13.25 39.57
CA ASN A 262 31.53 13.04 40.93
C ASN A 262 32.14 14.35 41.42
N VAL A 263 31.37 15.10 42.23
CA VAL A 263 31.73 15.60 43.57
C VAL A 263 30.43 15.77 44.35
#